data_AF-F6FFL4-F1
#
_entry.id   AF-F6FFL4-F1
#
_cell.length_a   1.000
_cell.length_b   1.000
_cell.length_c   1.000
_cell.angle_alpha   90.00
_cell.angle_beta   90.00
_cell.angle_gamma   90.00
#
_symmetry.space_group_name_H-M   'P 1'
#
loop_
_entity.id
_entity.type
_entity.pdbx_description
1 polymer ?
#
loop_
_entity_poly.entity_id
_entity_poly.type
_entity_poly.pdbx_seq_one_letter_code
_entity_poly.pdbx_strand_id
1 'polypeptide(L)'
;MSRVSASQINLSYSVFSKVLKPYFSYVLQKKLANENTCKSAISKLDALLGDHTYSPDLDSFLKSSGLTPEEIEILNKFSRECILDAANKLVIKYLNESVFGGLYGFRNTLRDLAIEHKDLSQGAPFKDVASLGYRFALYYSSLKELLERVHTSRRYVELVNLNSSLDSYLDYPVDLQDFLSPYLELFHTMPFSSNQVHWFSGMVMDIVNFGKEVIFDFQAMEKAGQVSLDSSLISNSLASFDKAQALLSGDFSLELGSYKDMVVAIENAFGALEKSLLNMKLNKDAIVASASPDRRDERALQISEVFLRVFDSERKREVIGESFFEYPELDNIILRLAGWLNNAYRGETEAVLLVGFTEGAIVLLGRIIPLLNFPLTLLTLKFSLYGEGFEADMSQVTELDFDASKYNGRRVVIFDDLMEKGITIKEFVKQMYQKVKVKDHKVCTLFTKPIPDRVGIESDFVGAWLPYTWVVGYGFDLDLKHRNVDAVGSINPKFLKS
;
A
#
# COMPACT_ATOMS: atom_id res chain seq x y z
N MET A 1 0.73 -15.20 0.15
CA MET A 1 2.00 -15.31 0.92
C MET A 1 1.74 -15.02 2.39
N SER A 2 2.26 -15.82 3.32
CA SER A 2 2.20 -15.48 4.75
C SER A 2 2.99 -14.19 4.98
N ARG A 3 2.35 -13.13 5.48
CA ARG A 3 3.02 -11.86 5.82
C ARG A 3 4.10 -12.12 6.87
N VAL A 4 5.26 -11.50 6.70
CA VAL A 4 6.38 -11.59 7.67
C VAL A 4 5.96 -10.84 8.94
N SER A 5 6.15 -11.46 10.11
CA SER A 5 5.81 -10.81 11.39
C SER A 5 6.67 -9.56 11.60
N ALA A 6 6.08 -8.50 12.16
CA ALA A 6 6.77 -7.27 12.50
C ALA A 6 8.02 -7.50 13.38
N SER A 7 7.99 -8.53 14.23
CA SER A 7 9.14 -8.91 15.08
C SER A 7 10.39 -9.31 14.29
N GLN A 8 10.21 -9.86 13.08
CA GLN A 8 11.28 -10.35 12.21
C GLN A 8 11.82 -9.26 11.28
N ILE A 9 11.10 -8.15 11.11
CA ILE A 9 11.48 -7.03 10.24
C ILE A 9 12.52 -6.15 10.95
N ASN A 10 13.68 -5.96 10.33
CA ASN A 10 14.81 -5.20 10.86
C ASN A 10 15.62 -4.55 9.73
N LEU A 11 16.58 -3.70 10.11
CA LEU A 11 17.71 -3.36 9.25
C LEU A 11 18.44 -4.65 8.83
N SER A 12 18.75 -4.73 7.54
CA SER A 12 19.34 -5.92 6.92
C SER A 12 20.16 -5.54 5.71
N TYR A 13 20.92 -6.51 5.17
CA TYR A 13 21.73 -6.31 3.98
C TYR A 13 20.86 -5.93 2.78
N SER A 14 19.68 -6.55 2.63
CA SER A 14 18.67 -6.19 1.64
C SER A 14 18.19 -4.74 1.79
N VAL A 15 17.90 -4.28 3.02
CA VAL A 15 17.47 -2.89 3.28
C VAL A 15 18.55 -1.90 2.90
N PHE A 16 19.78 -2.07 3.38
CA PHE A 16 20.88 -1.18 3.03
C PHE A 16 21.19 -1.20 1.55
N SER A 17 21.10 -2.36 0.89
CA SER A 17 21.32 -2.47 -0.55
C SER A 17 20.26 -1.73 -1.37
N LYS A 18 18.98 -1.84 -0.97
CA LYS A 18 17.88 -1.07 -1.57
C LYS A 18 18.07 0.43 -1.41
N VAL A 19 18.64 0.88 -0.28
CA VAL A 19 18.90 2.31 -0.02
C VAL A 19 20.11 2.82 -0.79
N LEU A 20 21.24 2.10 -0.75
CA LEU A 20 22.52 2.58 -1.29
C LEU A 20 22.61 2.50 -2.82
N LYS A 21 21.95 1.51 -3.45
CA LYS A 21 21.98 1.37 -4.92
C LYS A 21 21.47 2.65 -5.64
N PRO A 22 20.36 3.26 -5.21
CA PRO A 22 19.92 4.56 -5.72
C PRO A 22 20.94 5.70 -5.53
N TYR A 23 21.73 5.76 -4.45
CA TYR A 23 22.78 6.78 -4.32
C TYR A 23 23.85 6.64 -5.41
N PHE A 24 24.32 5.41 -5.68
CA PHE A 24 25.26 5.18 -6.79
C PHE A 24 24.63 5.49 -8.15
N SER A 25 23.34 5.20 -8.32
CA SER A 25 22.60 5.55 -9.55
C SER A 25 22.49 7.06 -9.75
N TYR A 26 22.25 7.81 -8.68
CA TYR A 26 22.24 9.28 -8.67
C TYR A 26 23.61 9.85 -9.07
N VAL A 27 24.68 9.38 -8.43
CA VAL A 27 26.07 9.79 -8.72
C VAL A 27 26.42 9.51 -10.18
N LEU A 28 26.04 8.34 -10.69
CA LEU A 28 26.24 7.95 -12.07
C LEU A 28 25.49 8.86 -13.04
N GLN A 29 24.19 9.13 -12.79
CA GLN A 29 23.38 10.00 -13.65
C GLN A 29 23.90 11.44 -13.68
N LYS A 30 24.34 11.96 -12.52
CA LYS A 30 24.90 13.31 -12.39
C LYS A 30 26.37 13.39 -12.80
N LYS A 31 27.00 12.27 -13.17
CA LYS A 31 28.42 12.15 -13.56
C LYS A 31 29.37 12.69 -12.49
N LEU A 32 29.09 12.39 -11.22
CA LEU A 32 29.83 12.88 -10.04
C LEU A 32 30.96 11.94 -9.59
N ALA A 33 31.08 10.76 -10.20
CA ALA A 33 32.15 9.79 -9.95
C ALA A 33 32.41 8.92 -11.19
N ASN A 34 33.40 8.02 -11.09
CA ASN A 34 33.76 7.09 -12.16
C ASN A 34 32.61 6.10 -12.44
N GLU A 35 32.25 5.97 -13.72
CA GLU A 35 31.14 5.12 -14.17
C GLU A 35 31.34 3.63 -13.84
N ASN A 36 32.55 3.11 -14.00
CA ASN A 36 32.84 1.69 -13.71
C ASN A 36 32.77 1.42 -12.20
N THR A 37 33.26 2.36 -11.38
CA THR A 37 33.17 2.27 -9.92
C THR A 37 31.71 2.24 -9.45
N CYS A 38 30.86 3.13 -9.99
CA CYS A 38 29.42 3.13 -9.68
C CYS A 38 28.73 1.84 -10.13
N LYS A 39 28.99 1.35 -11.35
CA LYS A 39 28.39 0.11 -11.87
C LYS A 39 28.83 -1.12 -11.06
N SER A 40 30.10 -1.19 -10.66
CA SER A 40 30.64 -2.23 -9.78
C SER A 40 29.89 -2.25 -8.45
N ALA A 41 29.75 -1.09 -7.79
CA ALA A 41 29.01 -0.97 -6.53
C ALA A 41 27.55 -1.42 -6.67
N ILE A 42 26.85 -0.95 -7.71
CA ILE A 42 25.45 -1.34 -7.98
C ILE A 42 25.34 -2.87 -8.13
N SER A 43 26.23 -3.50 -8.90
CA SER A 43 26.20 -4.96 -9.09
C SER A 43 26.41 -5.75 -7.80
N LYS A 44 27.26 -5.26 -6.88
CA LYS A 44 27.49 -5.90 -5.57
C LYS A 44 26.26 -5.76 -4.67
N LEU A 45 25.66 -4.58 -4.64
CA LEU A 45 24.44 -4.34 -3.88
C LEU A 45 23.26 -5.14 -4.42
N ASP A 46 23.16 -5.32 -5.75
CA ASP A 46 22.15 -6.16 -6.38
C ASP A 46 22.24 -7.62 -5.93
N ALA A 47 23.45 -8.16 -5.75
CA ALA A 47 23.66 -9.50 -5.24
C ALA A 47 23.19 -9.69 -3.79
N LEU A 48 23.06 -8.59 -3.02
CA LEU A 48 22.63 -8.58 -1.62
C LEU A 48 21.14 -8.26 -1.45
N LEU A 49 20.39 -7.97 -2.52
CA LEU A 49 18.96 -7.61 -2.42
C LEU A 49 18.09 -8.73 -1.82
N GLY A 50 18.49 -10.00 -1.97
CA GLY A 50 17.82 -11.15 -1.36
C GLY A 50 18.38 -11.56 0.00
N ASP A 51 19.41 -10.87 0.50
CA ASP A 51 20.06 -11.21 1.77
C ASP A 51 19.38 -10.49 2.95
N HIS A 52 18.67 -11.27 3.77
CA HIS A 52 17.94 -10.76 4.93
C HIS A 52 18.77 -10.82 6.23
N THR A 53 20.09 -11.01 6.14
CA THR A 53 20.99 -10.97 7.30
C THR A 53 20.86 -9.63 8.03
N TYR A 54 20.68 -9.69 9.35
CA TYR A 54 20.57 -8.51 10.20
C TYR A 54 21.87 -7.70 10.20
N SER A 55 21.75 -6.38 10.09
CA SER A 55 22.85 -5.43 10.29
C SER A 55 22.38 -4.30 11.21
N PRO A 56 23.02 -4.07 12.35
CA PRO A 56 22.56 -3.09 13.33
C PRO A 56 22.75 -1.63 12.87
N ASP A 57 23.71 -1.37 12.00
CA ASP A 57 24.08 -0.03 11.55
C ASP A 57 24.75 -0.06 10.16
N LEU A 58 24.98 1.13 9.60
CA LEU A 58 25.60 1.32 8.29
C LEU A 58 27.07 0.86 8.27
N ASP A 59 27.83 1.07 9.34
CA ASP A 59 29.25 0.73 9.38
C ASP A 59 29.50 -0.78 9.37
N SER A 60 28.69 -1.51 10.13
CA SER A 60 28.66 -2.96 10.17
C SER A 60 28.32 -3.53 8.79
N PHE A 61 27.35 -2.92 8.09
CA PHE A 61 27.02 -3.30 6.71
C PHE A 61 28.19 -3.03 5.76
N LEU A 62 28.75 -1.81 5.75
CA LEU A 62 29.80 -1.41 4.81
C LEU A 62 31.03 -2.32 4.93
N LYS A 63 31.43 -2.70 6.15
CA LYS A 63 32.56 -3.62 6.40
C LYS A 63 32.39 -5.00 5.76
N SER A 64 31.16 -5.46 5.59
CA SER A 64 30.84 -6.82 5.15
C SER A 64 30.14 -6.89 3.79
N SER A 65 29.77 -5.74 3.22
CA SER A 65 29.08 -5.61 1.93
C SER A 65 29.92 -6.00 0.70
N GLY A 66 31.24 -6.08 0.84
CA GLY A 66 32.17 -6.28 -0.29
C GLY A 66 32.43 -5.02 -1.13
N LEU A 67 31.93 -3.86 -0.71
CA LEU A 67 32.27 -2.57 -1.31
C LEU A 67 33.75 -2.23 -1.08
N THR A 68 34.42 -1.67 -2.10
CA THR A 68 35.82 -1.24 -2.01
C THR A 68 35.93 0.10 -1.27
N PRO A 69 37.12 0.47 -0.77
CA PRO A 69 37.34 1.78 -0.17
C PRO A 69 36.96 2.95 -1.10
N GLU A 70 37.22 2.83 -2.40
CA GLU A 70 36.83 3.83 -3.41
C GLU A 70 35.31 3.95 -3.56
N GLU A 71 34.58 2.83 -3.54
CA GLU A 71 33.12 2.83 -3.59
C GLU A 71 32.52 3.45 -2.32
N ILE A 72 33.12 3.19 -1.15
CA ILE A 72 32.71 3.79 0.13
C ILE A 72 33.01 5.29 0.17
N GLU A 73 34.11 5.74 -0.43
CA GLU A 73 34.45 7.16 -0.54
C GLU A 73 33.40 7.96 -1.32
N ILE A 74 32.78 7.36 -2.33
CA ILE A 74 31.63 7.95 -3.04
C ILE A 74 30.45 8.19 -2.08
N LEU A 75 30.15 7.23 -1.20
CA LEU A 75 29.07 7.36 -0.23
C LEU A 75 29.36 8.41 0.85
N ASN A 76 30.63 8.60 1.22
CA ASN A 76 31.03 9.63 2.18
C ASN A 76 30.80 11.07 1.68
N LYS A 77 30.45 11.27 0.41
CA LYS A 77 29.97 12.56 -0.12
C LYS A 77 28.57 12.93 0.38
N PHE A 78 27.84 11.99 0.99
CA PHE A 78 26.50 12.18 1.53
C PHE A 78 26.51 12.05 3.05
N SER A 79 25.55 12.70 3.72
CA SER A 79 25.37 12.55 5.17
C SER A 79 25.02 11.09 5.51
N ARG A 80 25.81 10.49 6.39
CA ARG A 80 25.57 9.14 6.91
C ARG A 80 24.26 9.03 7.69
N GLU A 81 23.91 10.10 8.39
CA GLU A 81 22.64 10.18 9.12
C GLU A 81 21.45 10.12 8.16
N CYS A 82 21.54 10.79 7.01
CA CYS A 82 20.49 10.75 5.98
C CYS A 82 20.34 9.34 5.36
N ILE A 83 21.46 8.64 5.11
CA ILE A 83 21.42 7.26 4.61
C ILE A 83 20.75 6.34 5.63
N LEU A 84 21.11 6.49 6.91
CA LEU A 84 20.53 5.69 7.98
C LEU A 84 19.04 6.00 8.19
N ASP A 85 18.64 7.28 8.12
CA ASP A 85 17.23 7.66 8.20
C ASP A 85 16.42 7.05 7.05
N ALA A 86 16.90 7.14 5.80
CA ALA A 86 16.23 6.51 4.66
C ALA A 86 16.07 4.98 4.85
N ALA A 87 17.08 4.31 5.43
CA ALA A 87 16.99 2.89 5.78
C ALA A 87 15.95 2.64 6.88
N ASN A 88 15.95 3.43 7.95
CA ASN A 88 14.96 3.33 9.03
C ASN A 88 13.53 3.56 8.51
N LYS A 89 13.33 4.53 7.63
CA LYS A 89 12.03 4.84 7.00
C LYS A 89 11.55 3.72 6.11
N LEU A 90 12.45 3.09 5.37
CA LEU A 90 12.13 1.91 4.58
C LEU A 90 11.71 0.73 5.47
N VAL A 91 12.36 0.54 6.63
CA VAL A 91 11.93 -0.47 7.61
C VAL A 91 10.58 -0.11 8.23
N ILE A 92 10.33 1.17 8.57
CA ILE A 92 9.03 1.66 9.06
C ILE A 92 7.92 1.36 8.04
N LYS A 93 8.14 1.58 6.74
CA LYS A 93 7.22 1.19 5.67
C LYS A 93 6.90 -0.31 5.74
N TYR A 94 7.91 -1.17 5.82
CA TYR A 94 7.70 -2.62 5.91
C TYR A 94 6.96 -3.05 7.18
N LEU A 95 7.24 -2.40 8.32
CA LEU A 95 6.52 -2.62 9.58
C LEU A 95 5.03 -2.24 9.44
N ASN A 96 4.74 -1.11 8.81
CA ASN A 96 3.36 -0.66 8.55
C ASN A 96 2.62 -1.59 7.61
N GLU A 97 3.26 -2.04 6.53
CA GLU A 97 2.71 -3.02 5.58
C GLU A 97 2.38 -4.34 6.27
N SER A 98 3.26 -4.82 7.15
CA SER A 98 3.05 -6.03 7.93
C SER A 98 1.85 -5.89 8.88
N VAL A 99 1.88 -4.88 9.76
CA VAL A 99 0.89 -4.77 10.84
C VAL A 99 -0.46 -4.27 10.35
N PHE A 100 -0.53 -3.11 9.71
CA PHE A 100 -1.83 -2.54 9.32
C PHE A 100 -2.51 -3.34 8.22
N GLY A 101 -1.74 -3.86 7.26
CA GLY A 101 -2.33 -4.75 6.28
C GLY A 101 -2.63 -6.15 6.85
N GLY A 102 -1.98 -6.57 7.94
CA GLY A 102 -2.36 -7.76 8.71
C GLY A 102 -3.74 -7.62 9.35
N LEU A 103 -4.13 -6.41 9.75
CA LEU A 103 -5.45 -6.12 10.32
C LEU A 103 -6.61 -6.27 9.32
N TYR A 104 -6.34 -6.33 8.00
CA TYR A 104 -7.36 -6.76 7.04
C TYR A 104 -7.80 -8.21 7.30
N GLY A 105 -6.91 -9.07 7.80
CA GLY A 105 -7.24 -10.42 8.26
C GLY A 105 -8.22 -10.37 9.44
N PHE A 106 -7.88 -9.61 10.47
CA PHE A 106 -8.76 -9.43 11.64
C PHE A 106 -10.12 -8.82 11.26
N ARG A 107 -10.15 -7.82 10.36
CA ARG A 107 -11.37 -7.26 9.77
C ARG A 107 -12.22 -8.35 9.12
N ASN A 108 -11.61 -9.23 8.33
CA ASN A 108 -12.33 -10.33 7.67
C ASN A 108 -12.86 -11.34 8.70
N THR A 109 -12.11 -11.63 9.77
CA THR A 109 -12.59 -12.45 10.89
C THR A 109 -13.84 -11.85 11.54
N LEU A 110 -13.88 -10.53 11.76
CA LEU A 110 -15.08 -9.85 12.27
C LEU A 110 -16.26 -9.94 11.31
N ARG A 111 -16.03 -9.82 9.99
CA ARG A 111 -17.07 -10.04 8.97
C ARG A 111 -17.62 -11.47 9.04
N ASP A 112 -16.75 -12.46 9.13
CA ASP A 112 -17.15 -13.87 9.10
C ASP A 112 -17.96 -14.22 10.36
N LEU A 113 -17.52 -13.75 11.54
CA LEU A 113 -18.29 -13.86 12.79
C LEU A 113 -19.63 -13.12 12.74
N ALA A 114 -19.67 -11.96 12.06
CA ALA A 114 -20.92 -11.24 11.86
C ALA A 114 -21.93 -12.07 11.06
N ILE A 115 -21.48 -12.65 9.94
CA ILE A 115 -22.31 -13.48 9.06
C ILE A 115 -22.74 -14.76 9.78
N GLU A 116 -21.83 -15.45 10.47
CA GLU A 116 -22.10 -16.68 11.20
C GLU A 116 -23.18 -16.49 12.28
N HIS A 117 -23.16 -15.36 12.98
CA HIS A 117 -24.05 -15.08 14.10
C HIS A 117 -25.14 -14.06 13.76
N LYS A 118 -25.41 -13.84 12.47
CA LYS A 118 -26.39 -12.87 11.97
C LYS A 118 -27.77 -13.01 12.63
N ASP A 119 -28.23 -14.23 12.80
CA ASP A 119 -29.59 -14.54 13.28
C ASP A 119 -29.65 -14.83 14.79
N LEU A 120 -28.53 -14.71 15.51
CA LEU A 120 -28.50 -14.94 16.96
C LEU A 120 -28.97 -13.69 17.70
N SER A 121 -30.27 -13.60 17.99
CA SER A 121 -30.89 -12.46 18.68
C SER A 121 -30.22 -12.14 20.01
N GLN A 122 -29.87 -10.87 20.22
CA GLN A 122 -29.21 -10.36 21.43
C GLN A 122 -29.86 -9.03 21.86
N GLY A 123 -29.91 -8.77 23.16
CA GLY A 123 -30.34 -7.47 23.69
C GLY A 123 -29.34 -6.36 23.39
N ALA A 124 -29.83 -5.21 22.93
CA ALA A 124 -29.05 -3.99 22.76
C ALA A 124 -29.20 -3.05 23.98
N PRO A 125 -28.31 -2.04 24.14
CA PRO A 125 -28.56 -0.92 25.04
C PRO A 125 -29.98 -0.36 24.79
N PHE A 126 -30.71 -0.04 25.87
CA PHE A 126 -32.13 0.39 25.85
C PHE A 126 -33.19 -0.71 25.61
N LYS A 127 -32.85 -2.00 25.78
CA LYS A 127 -33.77 -3.15 25.70
C LYS A 127 -34.40 -3.40 24.30
N ASP A 128 -33.84 -2.81 23.26
CA ASP A 128 -34.19 -3.17 21.87
C ASP A 128 -33.59 -4.53 21.47
N VAL A 129 -34.19 -5.19 20.48
CA VAL A 129 -33.71 -6.46 19.91
C VAL A 129 -32.71 -6.18 18.79
N ALA A 130 -31.52 -6.75 18.89
CA ALA A 130 -30.48 -6.80 17.86
C ALA A 130 -30.03 -8.26 17.65
N SER A 131 -28.86 -8.48 17.04
CA SER A 131 -28.20 -9.79 16.98
C SER A 131 -26.72 -9.71 17.34
N LEU A 132 -26.14 -10.83 17.78
CA LEU A 132 -24.69 -10.92 18.00
C LEU A 132 -23.92 -10.62 16.70
N GLY A 133 -24.43 -11.09 15.56
CA GLY A 133 -23.85 -10.78 14.27
C GLY A 133 -23.86 -9.27 13.99
N TYR A 134 -24.94 -8.55 14.33
CA TYR A 134 -24.99 -7.10 14.15
C TYR A 134 -23.90 -6.38 14.97
N ARG A 135 -23.61 -6.86 16.18
CA ARG A 135 -22.50 -6.34 16.99
C ARG A 135 -21.15 -6.50 16.28
N PHE A 136 -20.86 -7.68 15.71
CA PHE A 136 -19.66 -7.89 14.91
C PHE A 136 -19.63 -7.05 13.62
N ALA A 137 -20.79 -6.84 12.99
CA ALA A 137 -20.90 -5.97 11.81
C ALA A 137 -20.54 -4.51 12.11
N LEU A 138 -20.87 -4.03 13.32
CA LEU A 138 -20.42 -2.72 13.80
C LEU A 138 -18.91 -2.68 13.97
N TYR A 139 -18.30 -3.69 14.59
CA TYR A 139 -16.84 -3.75 14.72
C TYR A 139 -16.13 -3.80 13.37
N TYR A 140 -16.65 -4.60 12.42
CA TYR A 140 -16.14 -4.66 11.05
C TYR A 140 -16.16 -3.27 10.40
N SER A 141 -17.28 -2.55 10.52
CA SER A 141 -17.46 -1.22 9.92
C SER A 141 -16.49 -0.22 10.53
N SER A 142 -16.41 -0.17 11.86
CA SER A 142 -15.47 0.72 12.57
C SER A 142 -14.02 0.43 12.20
N LEU A 143 -13.60 -0.84 12.21
CA LEU A 143 -12.23 -1.19 11.85
C LEU A 143 -11.92 -0.87 10.39
N LYS A 144 -12.87 -1.10 9.47
CA LYS A 144 -12.70 -0.74 8.06
C LYS A 144 -12.38 0.75 7.90
N GLU A 145 -13.16 1.63 8.53
CA GLU A 145 -12.94 3.08 8.50
C GLU A 145 -11.60 3.49 9.13
N LEU A 146 -11.24 2.87 10.26
CA LEU A 146 -9.95 3.12 10.91
C LEU A 146 -8.76 2.70 10.04
N LEU A 147 -8.88 1.58 9.32
CA LEU A 147 -7.86 1.12 8.38
C LEU A 147 -7.73 2.07 7.19
N GLU A 148 -8.84 2.58 6.64
CA GLU A 148 -8.79 3.59 5.58
C GLU A 148 -8.03 4.87 6.04
N ARG A 149 -8.32 5.34 7.25
CA ARG A 149 -7.68 6.52 7.85
C ARG A 149 -6.19 6.30 8.12
N VAL A 150 -5.79 5.19 8.74
CA VAL A 150 -4.37 4.93 9.05
C VAL A 150 -3.55 4.76 7.78
N HIS A 151 -4.08 4.05 6.77
CA HIS A 151 -3.34 3.89 5.52
C HIS A 151 -3.13 5.23 4.83
N THR A 152 -4.14 6.09 4.76
CA THR A 152 -4.00 7.42 4.16
C THR A 152 -2.99 8.31 4.90
N SER A 153 -2.81 8.13 6.21
CA SER A 153 -1.87 8.91 7.02
C SER A 153 -0.43 8.35 7.04
N ARG A 154 -0.20 7.11 6.56
CA ARG A 154 1.15 6.50 6.46
C ARG A 154 2.15 7.39 5.71
N ARG A 155 1.68 8.19 4.75
CA ARG A 155 2.51 9.16 4.01
C ARG A 155 3.24 10.18 4.88
N TYR A 156 2.80 10.39 6.12
CA TYR A 156 3.45 11.30 7.06
C TYR A 156 4.63 10.66 7.83
N VAL A 157 4.78 9.35 7.75
CA VAL A 157 5.87 8.61 8.42
C VAL A 157 6.74 7.82 7.43
N GLU A 158 6.23 7.52 6.23
CA GLU A 158 6.92 6.81 5.14
C GLU A 158 7.56 7.79 4.14
N LEU A 159 8.46 8.63 4.64
CA LEU A 159 9.13 9.68 3.89
C LEU A 159 10.60 9.35 3.65
N VAL A 160 11.19 9.88 2.58
CA VAL A 160 12.64 9.75 2.33
C VAL A 160 13.47 10.50 3.38
N ASN A 161 12.91 11.51 4.06
CA ASN A 161 13.58 12.28 5.10
C ASN A 161 12.68 12.68 6.28
N LEU A 162 13.31 12.97 7.41
CA LEU A 162 12.78 13.73 8.54
C LEU A 162 12.98 15.24 8.30
N ASN A 163 11.92 16.06 8.41
CA ASN A 163 12.07 17.52 8.50
C ASN A 163 11.28 18.05 9.71
N SER A 164 11.70 17.72 10.92
CA SER A 164 11.20 18.43 12.11
C SER A 164 11.83 19.83 12.27
N SER A 165 12.85 20.20 11.49
CA SER A 165 13.43 21.55 11.47
C SER A 165 13.69 22.05 10.03
N LEU A 166 13.69 23.38 9.85
CA LEU A 166 14.08 24.03 8.59
C LEU A 166 15.58 23.86 8.29
N ASP A 167 16.39 23.55 9.29
CA ASP A 167 17.84 23.42 9.18
C ASP A 167 18.26 22.12 8.44
N SER A 168 17.47 21.04 8.50
CA SER A 168 17.79 19.76 7.85
C SER A 168 17.69 19.77 6.32
N TYR A 169 17.04 20.78 5.72
CA TYR A 169 17.03 20.94 4.25
C TYR A 169 18.40 21.34 3.69
N LEU A 170 19.31 21.85 4.53
CA LEU A 170 20.66 22.21 4.13
C LEU A 170 21.57 20.98 3.99
N ASP A 171 21.31 19.91 4.74
CA ASP A 171 22.13 18.70 4.74
C ASP A 171 21.73 17.69 3.66
N TYR A 172 20.52 17.81 3.11
CA TYR A 172 19.99 16.86 2.14
C TYR A 172 19.34 17.53 0.92
N PRO A 173 20.04 17.57 -0.23
CA PRO A 173 19.54 18.24 -1.43
C PRO A 173 18.16 17.73 -1.84
N VAL A 174 17.24 18.65 -2.13
CA VAL A 174 15.86 18.31 -2.54
C VAL A 174 15.87 17.44 -3.80
N ASP A 175 16.79 17.69 -4.74
CA ASP A 175 16.87 16.90 -5.97
C ASP A 175 17.31 15.45 -5.72
N LEU A 176 18.10 15.20 -4.66
CA LEU A 176 18.44 13.84 -4.24
C LEU A 176 17.23 13.15 -3.59
N GLN A 177 16.45 13.85 -2.76
CA GLN A 177 15.20 13.31 -2.19
C GLN A 177 14.22 12.89 -3.29
N ASP A 178 14.01 13.78 -4.26
CA ASP A 178 13.15 13.55 -5.41
C ASP A 178 13.64 12.36 -6.23
N PHE A 179 14.96 12.22 -6.38
CA PHE A 179 15.55 11.08 -7.08
C PHE A 179 15.37 9.76 -6.34
N LEU A 180 15.51 9.73 -5.01
CA LEU A 180 15.47 8.49 -4.23
C LEU A 180 14.04 7.99 -3.98
N SER A 181 13.07 8.91 -3.87
CA SER A 181 11.68 8.56 -3.52
C SER A 181 11.04 7.49 -4.41
N PRO A 182 11.23 7.46 -5.76
CA PRO A 182 10.72 6.40 -6.61
C PRO A 182 11.37 5.04 -6.35
N TYR A 183 12.68 5.00 -6.10
CA TYR A 183 13.40 3.75 -5.87
C TYR A 183 13.07 3.11 -4.52
N LEU A 184 12.74 3.92 -3.52
CA LEU A 184 12.42 3.45 -2.18
C LEU A 184 10.92 3.28 -1.95
N GLU A 185 10.09 3.69 -2.92
CA GLU A 185 8.62 3.74 -2.80
C GLU A 185 8.17 4.56 -1.56
N LEU A 186 8.95 5.56 -1.18
CA LEU A 186 8.66 6.47 -0.09
C LEU A 186 8.07 7.77 -0.63
N PHE A 187 7.35 8.50 0.21
CA PHE A 187 6.85 9.82 -0.12
C PHE A 187 7.99 10.86 -0.05
N HIS A 188 7.85 11.91 -0.85
CA HIS A 188 8.54 13.18 -0.66
C HIS A 188 7.45 14.22 -0.36
N THR A 189 7.62 15.06 0.65
CA THR A 189 6.65 16.12 0.92
C THR A 189 7.33 17.44 1.24
N MET A 190 6.81 18.51 0.65
CA MET A 190 7.08 19.90 1.02
C MET A 190 5.71 20.59 1.16
N PRO A 191 5.36 21.19 2.32
CA PRO A 191 6.06 21.25 3.61
C PRO A 191 5.57 20.19 4.62
N PHE A 192 6.51 19.68 5.43
CA PHE A 192 6.27 18.80 6.56
C PHE A 192 5.99 19.60 7.84
N SER A 193 5.13 19.07 8.71
CA SER A 193 4.86 19.62 10.04
C SER A 193 4.88 18.48 11.06
N SER A 194 5.45 18.70 12.24
CA SER A 194 5.35 17.74 13.35
C SER A 194 3.90 17.35 13.66
N ASN A 195 2.94 18.26 13.42
CA ASN A 195 1.50 17.96 13.56
C ASN A 195 1.03 16.82 12.66
N GLN A 196 1.63 16.62 11.49
CA GLN A 196 1.28 15.53 10.58
C GLN A 196 1.66 14.16 11.15
N VAL A 197 2.79 14.09 11.86
CA VAL A 197 3.20 12.89 12.60
C VAL A 197 2.25 12.62 13.76
N HIS A 198 1.84 13.67 14.49
CA HIS A 198 0.83 13.55 15.54
C HIS A 198 -0.54 13.11 15.02
N TRP A 199 -0.92 13.52 13.80
CA TRP A 199 -2.14 13.00 13.16
C TRP A 199 -2.02 11.50 12.90
N PHE A 200 -0.89 11.03 12.35
CA PHE A 200 -0.66 9.60 12.16
C PHE A 200 -0.76 8.83 13.49
N SER A 201 -0.03 9.25 14.52
CA SER A 201 -0.06 8.56 15.83
C SER A 201 -1.46 8.57 16.46
N GLY A 202 -2.23 9.64 16.29
CA GLY A 202 -3.64 9.70 16.69
C GLY A 202 -4.50 8.64 15.98
N MET A 203 -4.32 8.44 14.67
CA MET A 203 -5.05 7.39 13.92
C MET A 203 -4.68 5.98 14.40
N VAL A 204 -3.40 5.75 14.74
CA VAL A 204 -2.95 4.47 15.30
C VAL A 204 -3.52 4.26 16.71
N MET A 205 -3.61 5.33 17.52
CA MET A 205 -4.25 5.29 18.84
C MET A 205 -5.72 4.91 18.74
N ASP A 206 -6.46 5.44 17.75
CA ASP A 206 -7.86 5.06 17.53
C ASP A 206 -8.01 3.54 17.25
N ILE A 207 -7.07 2.93 16.51
CA ILE A 207 -7.04 1.47 16.29
C ILE A 207 -6.77 0.71 17.59
N VAL A 208 -5.83 1.17 18.40
CA VAL A 208 -5.53 0.58 19.73
C VAL A 208 -6.74 0.66 20.65
N ASN A 209 -7.40 1.82 20.70
CA ASN A 209 -8.60 2.03 21.51
C ASN A 209 -9.75 1.13 21.05
N PHE A 210 -9.98 1.01 19.73
CA PHE A 210 -10.96 0.08 19.17
C PHE A 210 -10.73 -1.36 19.66
N GLY A 211 -9.49 -1.86 19.61
CA GLY A 211 -9.18 -3.20 20.09
C GLY A 211 -9.49 -3.39 21.58
N LYS A 212 -9.18 -2.40 22.41
CA LYS A 212 -9.51 -2.40 23.85
C LYS A 212 -11.03 -2.36 24.10
N GLU A 213 -11.77 -1.56 23.34
CA GLU A 213 -13.23 -1.48 23.43
C GLU A 213 -13.89 -2.83 23.11
N VAL A 214 -13.42 -3.53 22.06
CA VAL A 214 -13.88 -4.89 21.76
C VAL A 214 -13.63 -5.83 22.96
N ILE A 215 -12.44 -5.80 23.57
CA ILE A 215 -12.14 -6.61 24.76
C ILE A 215 -13.12 -6.30 25.89
N PHE A 216 -13.30 -5.03 26.24
CA PHE A 216 -14.15 -4.63 27.36
C PHE A 216 -15.61 -5.04 27.13
N ASP A 217 -16.08 -4.96 25.89
CA ASP A 217 -17.42 -5.38 25.54
C ASP A 217 -17.61 -6.90 25.69
N PHE A 218 -16.64 -7.70 25.25
CA PHE A 218 -16.66 -9.16 25.45
C PHE A 218 -16.52 -9.56 26.93
N GLN A 219 -15.72 -8.83 27.72
CA GLN A 219 -15.67 -9.03 29.17
C GLN A 219 -17.01 -8.70 29.84
N ALA A 220 -17.76 -7.72 29.34
CA ALA A 220 -19.11 -7.43 29.81
C ALA A 220 -20.09 -8.56 29.47
N MET A 221 -19.97 -9.15 28.27
CA MET A 221 -20.72 -10.34 27.89
C MET A 221 -20.38 -11.56 28.77
N GLU A 222 -19.11 -11.74 29.12
CA GLU A 222 -18.67 -12.83 30.01
C GLU A 222 -19.26 -12.67 31.42
N LYS A 223 -19.25 -11.44 31.96
CA LYS A 223 -19.93 -11.12 33.23
C LYS A 223 -21.44 -11.36 33.19
N ALA A 224 -22.06 -11.20 32.03
CA ALA A 224 -23.47 -11.50 31.80
C ALA A 224 -23.75 -13.00 31.55
N GLY A 225 -22.73 -13.86 31.59
CA GLY A 225 -22.86 -15.30 31.33
C GLY A 225 -23.16 -15.66 29.88
N GLN A 226 -22.96 -14.72 28.94
CA GLN A 226 -23.26 -14.87 27.51
C GLN A 226 -22.14 -15.55 26.72
N VAL A 227 -20.89 -15.40 27.19
CA VAL A 227 -19.70 -15.95 26.54
C VAL A 227 -18.71 -16.41 27.60
N SER A 228 -17.86 -17.37 27.26
CA SER A 228 -16.65 -17.70 28.02
C SER A 228 -15.44 -17.48 27.12
N LEU A 229 -14.49 -16.69 27.63
CA LEU A 229 -13.28 -16.27 26.92
C LEU A 229 -12.05 -16.96 27.52
N ASP A 230 -10.98 -17.04 26.72
CA ASP A 230 -9.68 -17.41 27.26
C ASP A 230 -9.07 -16.23 28.03
N SER A 231 -9.09 -16.31 29.36
CA SER A 231 -8.60 -15.24 30.23
C SER A 231 -7.12 -14.94 30.03
N SER A 232 -6.30 -15.92 29.61
CA SER A 232 -4.88 -15.71 29.30
C SER A 232 -4.73 -14.90 28.02
N LEU A 233 -5.44 -15.27 26.95
CA LEU A 233 -5.41 -14.52 25.69
C LEU A 233 -5.91 -13.08 25.87
N ILE A 234 -7.01 -12.88 26.61
CA ILE A 234 -7.54 -11.54 26.90
C ILE A 234 -6.54 -10.71 27.70
N SER A 235 -5.93 -11.27 28.74
CA SER A 235 -4.94 -10.56 29.56
C SER A 235 -3.69 -10.18 28.76
N ASN A 236 -3.19 -11.11 27.93
CA ASN A 236 -2.05 -10.87 27.05
C ASN A 236 -2.35 -9.80 25.99
N SER A 237 -3.55 -9.84 25.42
CA SER A 237 -4.02 -8.86 24.45
C SER A 237 -4.10 -7.46 25.07
N LEU A 238 -4.73 -7.34 26.24
CA LEU A 238 -4.86 -6.06 26.95
C LEU A 238 -3.50 -5.49 27.35
N ALA A 239 -2.60 -6.30 27.89
CA ALA A 239 -1.24 -5.87 28.24
C ALA A 239 -0.46 -5.37 27.00
N SER A 240 -0.66 -6.00 25.85
CA SER A 240 -0.05 -5.58 24.58
C SER A 240 -0.65 -4.26 24.07
N PHE A 241 -1.97 -4.08 24.19
CA PHE A 241 -2.61 -2.80 23.89
C PHE A 241 -2.15 -1.68 24.83
N ASP A 242 -1.96 -1.97 26.12
CA ASP A 242 -1.44 -0.99 27.09
C ASP A 242 0.00 -0.59 26.75
N LYS A 243 0.85 -1.55 26.33
CA LYS A 243 2.20 -1.25 25.81
C LYS A 243 2.14 -0.34 24.58
N ALA A 244 1.29 -0.67 23.60
CA ALA A 244 1.13 0.14 22.39
C ALA A 244 0.63 1.56 22.73
N GLN A 245 -0.37 1.67 23.61
CA GLN A 245 -0.91 2.93 24.07
C GLN A 245 0.16 3.78 24.78
N ALA A 246 1.01 3.18 25.62
CA ALA A 246 2.09 3.90 26.28
C ALA A 246 3.12 4.47 25.30
N LEU A 247 3.41 3.75 24.20
CA LEU A 247 4.33 4.20 23.14
C LEU A 247 3.72 5.27 22.21
N LEU A 248 2.39 5.29 22.09
CA LEU A 248 1.64 6.29 21.33
C LEU A 248 1.30 7.54 22.15
N SER A 249 1.24 7.41 23.48
CA SER A 249 0.94 8.51 24.41
C SER A 249 2.20 9.32 24.71
N GLY A 250 2.15 10.66 24.61
CA GLY A 250 3.30 11.54 24.87
C GLY A 250 4.07 11.93 23.60
N ASP A 251 5.39 12.05 23.70
CA ASP A 251 6.31 12.39 22.60
C ASP A 251 6.54 11.17 21.69
N PHE A 252 5.53 10.82 20.89
CA PHE A 252 5.60 9.76 19.89
C PHE A 252 6.90 9.88 19.04
N SER A 253 7.68 8.80 19.02
CA SER A 253 9.00 8.77 18.38
C SER A 253 8.98 7.97 17.08
N LEU A 254 9.64 8.52 16.07
CA LEU A 254 9.95 7.82 14.82
C LEU A 254 11.30 7.10 14.86
N GLU A 255 11.94 7.03 16.04
CA GLU A 255 13.10 6.18 16.25
C GLU A 255 12.72 4.71 16.01
N LEU A 256 13.51 4.02 15.19
CA LEU A 256 13.15 2.69 14.69
C LEU A 256 12.88 1.68 15.82
N GLY A 257 13.64 1.73 16.92
CA GLY A 257 13.45 0.84 18.07
C GLY A 257 12.07 1.01 18.70
N SER A 258 11.74 2.24 19.14
CA SER A 258 10.45 2.56 19.74
C SER A 258 9.28 2.32 18.79
N TYR A 259 9.44 2.68 17.50
CA TYR A 259 8.42 2.45 16.49
C TYR A 259 8.16 0.95 16.28
N LYS A 260 9.22 0.14 16.21
CA LYS A 260 9.12 -1.31 16.11
C LYS A 260 8.42 -1.91 17.33
N ASP A 261 8.79 -1.48 18.53
CA ASP A 261 8.15 -1.91 19.77
C ASP A 261 6.64 -1.64 19.77
N MET A 262 6.22 -0.48 19.24
CA MET A 262 4.83 -0.11 19.11
C MET A 262 4.09 -1.03 18.14
N VAL A 263 4.60 -1.21 16.92
CA VAL A 263 3.90 -2.04 15.93
C VAL A 263 3.86 -3.52 16.33
N VAL A 264 4.91 -4.03 16.99
CA VAL A 264 4.93 -5.41 17.51
C VAL A 264 3.92 -5.58 18.65
N ALA A 265 3.76 -4.57 19.50
CA ALA A 265 2.72 -4.59 20.54
C ALA A 265 1.31 -4.63 19.91
N ILE A 266 1.07 -3.87 18.84
CA ILE A 266 -0.20 -3.89 18.09
C ILE A 266 -0.44 -5.27 17.44
N GLU A 267 0.55 -5.82 16.74
CA GLU A 267 0.49 -7.16 16.11
C GLU A 267 0.12 -8.24 17.12
N ASN A 268 0.81 -8.27 18.27
CA ASN A 268 0.54 -9.22 19.35
C ASN A 268 -0.84 -9.02 19.97
N ALA A 269 -1.25 -7.77 20.18
CA ALA A 269 -2.55 -7.45 20.79
C ALA A 269 -3.71 -7.97 19.93
N PHE A 270 -3.72 -7.64 18.64
CA PHE A 270 -4.76 -8.11 17.72
C PHE A 270 -4.68 -9.61 17.45
N GLY A 271 -3.48 -10.19 17.36
CA GLY A 271 -3.32 -11.63 17.20
C GLY A 271 -3.86 -12.43 18.39
N ALA A 272 -3.69 -11.94 19.62
CA ALA A 272 -4.28 -12.55 20.81
C ALA A 272 -5.80 -12.33 20.89
N LEU A 273 -6.28 -11.14 20.53
CA LEU A 273 -7.72 -10.83 20.47
C LEU A 273 -8.44 -11.73 19.47
N GLU A 274 -7.92 -11.83 18.24
CA GLU A 274 -8.47 -12.68 17.19
C GLU A 274 -8.58 -14.14 17.64
N LYS A 275 -7.49 -14.69 18.21
CA LYS A 275 -7.51 -16.05 18.77
C LYS A 275 -8.54 -16.22 19.88
N SER A 276 -8.73 -15.21 20.72
CA SER A 276 -9.75 -15.27 21.79
C SER A 276 -11.17 -15.30 21.20
N LEU A 277 -11.46 -14.43 20.22
CA LEU A 277 -12.75 -14.38 19.55
C LEU A 277 -13.07 -15.67 18.78
N LEU A 278 -12.09 -16.25 18.09
CA LEU A 278 -12.28 -17.50 17.35
C LEU A 278 -12.49 -18.72 18.26
N ASN A 279 -11.95 -18.69 19.49
CA ASN A 279 -12.06 -19.79 20.45
C ASN A 279 -13.18 -19.55 21.50
N MET A 280 -13.95 -18.47 21.38
CA MET A 280 -14.96 -18.11 22.35
C MET A 280 -16.06 -19.18 22.43
N LYS A 281 -16.56 -19.43 23.64
CA LYS A 281 -17.69 -20.35 23.85
C LYS A 281 -18.95 -19.54 24.12
N LEU A 282 -19.90 -19.57 23.18
CA LEU A 282 -21.16 -18.83 23.30
C LEU A 282 -22.20 -19.61 24.10
N ASN A 283 -22.82 -18.96 25.08
CA ASN A 283 -24.04 -19.41 25.72
C ASN A 283 -25.25 -18.81 24.99
N LYS A 284 -25.70 -19.51 23.93
CA LYS A 284 -26.78 -19.02 23.05
C LYS A 284 -28.07 -18.73 23.81
N ASP A 285 -28.40 -19.53 24.83
CA ASP A 285 -29.61 -19.36 25.62
C ASP A 285 -29.57 -18.06 26.43
N ALA A 286 -28.45 -17.77 27.09
CA ALA A 286 -28.26 -16.51 27.81
C ALA A 286 -28.26 -15.29 26.88
N ILE A 287 -27.69 -15.42 25.68
CA ILE A 287 -27.70 -14.37 24.65
C ILE A 287 -29.13 -14.07 24.21
N VAL A 288 -29.91 -15.09 23.84
CA VAL A 288 -31.31 -14.91 23.40
C VAL A 288 -32.21 -14.42 24.54
N ALA A 289 -31.97 -14.87 25.78
CA ALA A 289 -32.70 -14.42 26.96
C ALA A 289 -32.48 -12.92 27.25
N SER A 290 -31.37 -12.33 26.78
CA SER A 290 -31.11 -10.89 26.95
C SER A 290 -31.94 -10.00 26.03
N ALA A 291 -32.48 -10.54 24.93
CA ALA A 291 -33.29 -9.78 23.98
C ALA A 291 -34.73 -9.63 24.49
N SER A 292 -35.35 -8.46 24.32
CA SER A 292 -36.80 -8.32 24.57
C SER A 292 -37.60 -9.26 23.66
N PRO A 293 -38.69 -9.91 24.12
CA PRO A 293 -39.60 -10.67 23.25
C PRO A 293 -40.38 -9.79 22.26
N ASP A 294 -40.52 -8.50 22.56
CA ASP A 294 -41.30 -7.57 21.72
C ASP A 294 -40.60 -7.27 20.40
N ARG A 295 -41.34 -7.39 19.28
CA ARG A 295 -40.90 -7.05 17.91
C ARG A 295 -39.66 -7.81 17.38
N ARG A 296 -39.35 -8.99 17.93
CA ARG A 296 -38.21 -9.82 17.49
C ARG A 296 -38.22 -10.10 15.98
N ASP A 297 -39.34 -10.56 15.44
CA ASP A 297 -39.43 -10.95 14.02
C ASP A 297 -39.34 -9.73 13.09
N GLU A 298 -39.94 -8.60 13.47
CA GLU A 298 -39.84 -7.33 12.75
C GLU A 298 -38.39 -6.82 12.69
N ARG A 299 -37.67 -6.91 13.82
CA ARG A 299 -36.26 -6.49 13.92
C ARG A 299 -35.34 -7.44 13.16
N ALA A 300 -35.59 -8.75 13.15
CA ALA A 300 -34.80 -9.71 12.40
C ALA A 300 -34.81 -9.43 10.88
N LEU A 301 -35.96 -8.99 10.34
CA LEU A 301 -36.07 -8.54 8.95
C LEU A 301 -35.23 -7.28 8.69
N GLN A 302 -35.29 -6.28 9.59
CA GLN A 302 -34.47 -5.07 9.47
C GLN A 302 -32.96 -5.36 9.53
N ILE A 303 -32.53 -6.25 10.42
CA ILE A 303 -31.12 -6.68 10.54
C ILE A 303 -30.64 -7.30 9.22
N SER A 304 -31.48 -8.09 8.56
CA SER A 304 -31.12 -8.66 7.25
C SER A 304 -30.84 -7.59 6.19
N GLU A 305 -31.64 -6.53 6.12
CA GLU A 305 -31.37 -5.43 5.21
C GLU A 305 -30.11 -4.64 5.59
N VAL A 306 -29.85 -4.45 6.89
CA VAL A 306 -28.66 -3.76 7.37
C VAL A 306 -27.40 -4.53 6.96
N PHE A 307 -27.40 -5.85 7.11
CA PHE A 307 -26.30 -6.71 6.68
C PHE A 307 -26.01 -6.59 5.18
N LEU A 308 -27.07 -6.55 4.35
CA LEU A 308 -26.92 -6.33 2.91
C LEU A 308 -26.22 -5.01 2.59
N ARG A 309 -26.45 -3.96 3.39
CA ARG A 309 -25.82 -2.64 3.22
C ARG A 309 -24.39 -2.59 3.79
N VAL A 310 -24.15 -3.16 4.97
CA VAL A 310 -22.82 -3.19 5.61
C VAL A 310 -21.82 -3.99 4.77
N PHE A 311 -22.25 -5.14 4.24
CA PHE A 311 -21.39 -6.02 3.46
C PHE A 311 -21.58 -5.87 1.95
N ASP A 312 -22.21 -4.79 1.48
CA ASP A 312 -22.50 -4.59 0.06
C ASP A 312 -21.22 -4.55 -0.78
N SER A 313 -20.19 -3.89 -0.25
CA SER A 313 -18.86 -3.82 -0.88
C SER A 313 -18.15 -5.17 -0.91
N GLU A 314 -18.51 -6.11 -0.04
CA GLU A 314 -17.90 -7.45 -0.02
C GLU A 314 -18.42 -8.32 -1.17
N ARG A 315 -19.65 -8.10 -1.65
CA ARG A 315 -20.24 -8.86 -2.77
C ARG A 315 -19.40 -8.74 -4.04
N LYS A 316 -18.92 -7.52 -4.34
CA LYS A 316 -18.06 -7.32 -5.50
C LYS A 316 -16.67 -7.97 -5.34
N ARG A 317 -16.23 -8.21 -4.09
CA ARG A 317 -14.91 -8.77 -3.76
C ARG A 317 -14.85 -10.30 -3.89
N GLU A 318 -15.97 -11.00 -4.15
CA GLU A 318 -15.99 -12.47 -4.29
C GLU A 318 -15.02 -13.03 -5.34
N VAL A 319 -14.73 -12.24 -6.37
CA VAL A 319 -13.79 -12.57 -7.45
C VAL A 319 -12.32 -12.58 -7.00
N ILE A 320 -12.00 -11.96 -5.86
CA ILE A 320 -10.64 -11.90 -5.31
C ILE A 320 -10.33 -13.17 -4.53
N GLY A 321 -9.21 -13.82 -4.86
CA GLY A 321 -8.63 -14.93 -4.10
C GLY A 321 -7.73 -14.39 -2.98
N GLU A 322 -6.51 -13.98 -3.35
CA GLU A 322 -5.58 -13.29 -2.46
C GLU A 322 -5.56 -11.79 -2.80
N SER A 323 -5.83 -10.93 -1.82
CA SER A 323 -5.69 -9.49 -1.98
C SER A 323 -4.22 -9.08 -1.89
N PHE A 324 -3.75 -8.33 -2.88
CA PHE A 324 -2.40 -7.76 -2.91
C PHE A 324 -2.37 -6.32 -2.42
N PHE A 325 -3.37 -5.52 -2.82
CA PHE A 325 -3.51 -4.12 -2.41
C PHE A 325 -4.97 -3.79 -2.17
N GLU A 326 -5.26 -3.22 -1.01
CA GLU A 326 -6.56 -2.66 -0.68
C GLU A 326 -6.67 -1.20 -1.17
N TYR A 327 -7.91 -0.71 -1.35
CA TYR A 327 -8.18 0.65 -1.84
C TYR A 327 -7.30 1.77 -1.23
N PRO A 328 -7.12 1.85 0.11
CA PRO A 328 -6.28 2.90 0.69
C PRO A 328 -4.78 2.79 0.32
N GLU A 329 -4.30 1.58 0.06
CA GLU A 329 -2.92 1.35 -0.39
C GLU A 329 -2.74 1.79 -1.85
N LEU A 330 -3.74 1.53 -2.68
CA LEU A 330 -3.79 1.99 -4.08
C LEU A 330 -3.77 3.51 -4.17
N ASP A 331 -4.51 4.18 -3.27
CA ASP A 331 -4.51 5.64 -3.17
C ASP A 331 -3.14 6.20 -2.82
N ASN A 332 -2.43 5.57 -1.87
CA ASN A 332 -1.07 5.95 -1.55
C ASN A 332 -0.11 5.75 -2.72
N ILE A 333 -0.22 4.64 -3.46
CA ILE A 333 0.58 4.40 -4.66
C ILE A 333 0.37 5.53 -5.69
N ILE A 334 -0.89 5.89 -5.96
CA ILE A 334 -1.23 6.97 -6.90
C ILE A 334 -0.73 8.33 -6.41
N LEU A 335 -0.84 8.63 -5.11
CA LEU A 335 -0.33 9.86 -4.52
C LEU A 335 1.19 9.97 -4.68
N ARG A 336 1.95 8.88 -4.50
CA ARG A 336 3.39 8.87 -4.76
C ARG A 336 3.70 9.13 -6.24
N LEU A 337 3.03 8.42 -7.15
CA LEU A 337 3.19 8.60 -8.59
C LEU A 337 2.92 10.04 -9.02
N ALA A 338 1.83 10.64 -8.51
CA ALA A 338 1.49 12.04 -8.78
C ALA A 338 2.59 12.98 -8.29
N GLY A 339 3.13 12.75 -7.09
CA GLY A 339 4.26 13.51 -6.58
C GLY A 339 5.48 13.43 -7.51
N TRP A 340 5.86 12.22 -7.95
CA TRP A 340 7.03 12.04 -8.83
C TRP A 340 6.85 12.72 -10.19
N LEU A 341 5.65 12.64 -10.77
CA LEU A 341 5.31 13.37 -12.00
C LEU A 341 5.35 14.89 -11.77
N ASN A 342 4.80 15.38 -10.67
CA ASN A 342 4.84 16.80 -10.31
C ASN A 342 6.26 17.33 -10.18
N ASN A 343 7.19 16.51 -9.67
CA ASN A 343 8.60 16.86 -9.62
C ASN A 343 9.25 16.86 -11.00
N ALA A 344 9.01 15.82 -11.81
CA ALA A 344 9.60 15.69 -13.13
C ALA A 344 9.18 16.82 -14.10
N TYR A 345 7.97 17.33 -13.94
CA TYR A 345 7.41 18.43 -14.76
C TYR A 345 7.29 19.74 -13.99
N ARG A 346 8.03 19.89 -12.87
CA ARG A 346 8.02 21.11 -12.07
C ARG A 346 8.51 22.30 -12.89
N GLY A 347 7.70 23.35 -12.95
CA GLY A 347 8.00 24.57 -13.70
C GLY A 347 7.79 24.46 -15.21
N GLU A 348 7.24 23.34 -15.71
CA GLU A 348 6.84 23.23 -17.11
C GLU A 348 5.69 24.20 -17.40
N THR A 349 5.85 25.00 -18.46
CA THR A 349 4.87 26.02 -18.87
C THR A 349 4.02 25.54 -20.03
N GLU A 350 4.56 24.65 -20.87
CA GLU A 350 3.85 24.08 -22.00
C GLU A 350 3.03 22.85 -21.56
N ALA A 351 1.84 22.67 -22.13
CA ALA A 351 1.02 21.54 -21.72
C ALA A 351 1.65 20.19 -22.12
N VAL A 352 1.81 19.32 -21.12
CA VAL A 352 2.28 17.94 -21.27
C VAL A 352 1.14 17.08 -21.81
N LEU A 353 1.41 16.27 -22.83
CA LEU A 353 0.41 15.34 -23.39
C LEU A 353 0.38 14.06 -22.57
N LEU A 354 -0.72 13.82 -21.86
CA LEU A 354 -0.98 12.54 -21.20
C LEU A 354 -1.66 11.62 -22.21
N VAL A 355 -1.09 10.44 -22.42
CA VAL A 355 -1.65 9.39 -23.27
C VAL A 355 -2.10 8.24 -22.39
N GLY A 356 -3.32 7.76 -22.57
CA GLY A 356 -3.84 6.62 -21.83
C GLY A 356 -4.52 5.60 -22.71
N PHE A 357 -4.24 4.31 -22.49
CA PHE A 357 -4.93 3.23 -23.17
C PHE A 357 -6.28 2.96 -22.50
N THR A 358 -7.36 3.29 -23.21
CA THR A 358 -8.67 3.65 -22.63
C THR A 358 -9.29 2.61 -21.70
N GLU A 359 -9.17 1.31 -22.01
CA GLU A 359 -9.89 0.28 -21.25
C GLU A 359 -9.21 -0.03 -19.91
N GLY A 360 -7.88 -0.17 -19.87
CA GLY A 360 -7.13 -0.46 -18.63
C GLY A 360 -6.83 0.78 -17.79
N ALA A 361 -6.36 1.86 -18.41
CA ALA A 361 -5.81 3.01 -17.68
C ALA A 361 -6.87 4.00 -17.16
N ILE A 362 -8.16 3.85 -17.48
CA ILE A 362 -9.20 4.84 -17.14
C ILE A 362 -9.31 5.11 -15.63
N VAL A 363 -9.20 4.07 -14.81
CA VAL A 363 -9.26 4.21 -13.34
C VAL A 363 -8.04 4.97 -12.85
N LEU A 364 -6.84 4.62 -13.31
CA LEU A 364 -5.60 5.33 -12.98
C LEU A 364 -5.67 6.81 -13.38
N LEU A 365 -6.02 7.09 -14.64
CA LEU A 365 -6.10 8.44 -15.19
C LEU A 365 -7.09 9.31 -14.41
N GLY A 366 -8.31 8.80 -14.17
CA GLY A 366 -9.35 9.53 -13.45
C GLY A 366 -8.94 9.89 -12.03
N ARG A 367 -8.06 9.09 -11.41
CA ARG A 367 -7.57 9.31 -10.06
C ARG A 367 -6.31 10.16 -9.98
N ILE A 368 -5.41 10.05 -10.95
CA ILE A 368 -4.12 10.75 -10.90
C ILE A 368 -4.18 12.16 -11.48
N ILE A 369 -4.98 12.40 -12.53
CA ILE A 369 -5.08 13.72 -13.20
C ILE A 369 -5.39 14.86 -12.21
N PRO A 370 -6.35 14.72 -11.26
CA PRO A 370 -6.64 15.77 -10.29
C PRO A 370 -5.49 16.10 -9.33
N LEU A 371 -4.46 15.27 -9.26
CA LEU A 371 -3.30 15.43 -8.39
C LEU A 371 -2.10 16.07 -9.10
N LEU A 372 -2.17 16.28 -10.42
CA LEU A 372 -1.08 16.83 -11.23
C LEU A 372 -1.12 18.37 -11.23
N ASN A 373 0.04 18.98 -11.01
CA ASN A 373 0.22 20.42 -10.76
C ASN A 373 0.87 21.16 -11.94
N PHE A 374 0.89 20.58 -13.13
CA PHE A 374 1.45 21.16 -14.34
C PHE A 374 0.41 21.22 -15.47
N PRO A 375 0.53 22.14 -16.44
CA PRO A 375 -0.39 22.21 -17.57
C PRO A 375 -0.38 20.89 -18.35
N LEU A 376 -1.57 20.38 -18.68
CA LEU A 376 -1.70 19.08 -19.35
C LEU A 376 -2.81 19.08 -20.40
N THR A 377 -2.69 18.15 -21.35
CA THR A 377 -3.76 17.76 -22.28
C THR A 377 -3.90 16.24 -22.24
N LEU A 378 -5.09 15.71 -22.49
CA LEU A 378 -5.36 14.28 -22.43
C LEU A 378 -5.70 13.72 -23.82
N LEU A 379 -5.05 12.62 -24.17
CA LEU A 379 -5.37 11.78 -25.31
C LEU A 379 -5.63 10.36 -24.84
N THR A 380 -6.86 9.88 -24.98
CA THR A 380 -7.19 8.48 -24.74
C THR A 380 -7.36 7.75 -26.07
N LEU A 381 -6.80 6.55 -26.17
CA LEU A 381 -6.81 5.77 -27.41
C LEU A 381 -7.19 4.32 -27.10
N LYS A 382 -7.99 3.72 -27.98
CA LYS A 382 -8.11 2.27 -28.04
C LYS A 382 -6.98 1.75 -28.90
N PHE A 383 -5.93 1.26 -28.25
CA PHE A 383 -4.76 0.69 -28.92
C PHE A 383 -4.71 -0.79 -28.56
N SER A 384 -5.35 -1.63 -29.39
CA SER A 384 -5.36 -3.07 -29.19
C SER A 384 -4.19 -3.71 -29.91
N LEU A 385 -3.49 -4.59 -29.21
CA LEU A 385 -2.62 -5.62 -29.78
C LEU A 385 -3.22 -7.01 -29.54
N TYR A 386 -4.47 -7.11 -29.10
CA TYR A 386 -5.09 -8.39 -28.74
C TYR A 386 -6.18 -8.75 -29.75
N GLY A 387 -6.18 -10.01 -30.22
CA GLY A 387 -7.30 -10.65 -30.91
C GLY A 387 -8.32 -11.21 -29.91
N GLU A 388 -8.93 -12.38 -30.18
CA GLU A 388 -9.81 -13.09 -29.22
C GLU A 388 -9.05 -13.79 -28.06
N GLY A 389 -7.72 -13.63 -27.97
CA GLY A 389 -6.86 -14.30 -26.99
C GLY A 389 -6.15 -13.34 -26.02
N PHE A 390 -5.48 -13.91 -25.01
CA PHE A 390 -4.80 -13.17 -23.93
C PHE A 390 -3.34 -12.79 -24.23
N GLU A 391 -2.80 -13.15 -25.40
CA GLU A 391 -1.44 -12.79 -25.82
C GLU A 391 -1.47 -11.65 -26.86
N ALA A 392 -0.44 -10.79 -26.82
CA ALA A 392 -0.29 -9.72 -27.80
C ALA A 392 0.01 -10.30 -29.20
N ASP A 393 -0.91 -10.05 -30.14
CA ASP A 393 -0.84 -10.34 -31.56
C ASP A 393 -0.54 -9.06 -32.36
N MET A 394 0.70 -8.96 -32.84
CA MET A 394 1.18 -7.84 -33.65
C MET A 394 0.50 -7.73 -35.03
N SER A 395 -0.31 -8.71 -35.44
CA SER A 395 -1.11 -8.62 -36.67
C SER A 395 -2.38 -7.76 -36.52
N GLN A 396 -2.80 -7.48 -35.27
CA GLN A 396 -4.00 -6.70 -34.93
C GLN A 396 -3.71 -5.23 -34.57
N VAL A 397 -2.49 -4.75 -34.83
CA VAL A 397 -2.05 -3.39 -34.48
C VAL A 397 -2.96 -2.37 -35.15
N THR A 398 -3.64 -1.56 -34.33
CA THR A 398 -4.39 -0.41 -34.82
C THR A 398 -3.41 0.68 -35.25
N GLU A 399 -3.52 1.19 -36.48
CA GLU A 399 -2.73 2.33 -36.93
C GLU A 399 -3.27 3.62 -36.31
N LEU A 400 -2.42 4.34 -35.58
CA LEU A 400 -2.79 5.59 -34.94
C LEU A 400 -2.59 6.77 -35.89
N ASP A 401 -3.60 7.61 -36.05
CA ASP A 401 -3.46 8.88 -36.75
C ASP A 401 -3.00 9.96 -35.75
N PHE A 402 -1.77 10.46 -35.94
CA PHE A 402 -1.22 11.55 -35.13
C PHE A 402 -1.13 12.81 -35.96
N ASP A 403 -1.91 13.81 -35.57
CA ASP A 403 -1.85 15.14 -36.15
C ASP A 403 -0.57 15.88 -35.72
N ALA A 404 0.41 15.92 -36.62
CA ALA A 404 1.69 16.58 -36.38
C ALA A 404 1.55 18.07 -36.01
N SER A 405 0.49 18.75 -36.44
CA SER A 405 0.24 20.15 -36.06
C SER A 405 -0.10 20.31 -34.59
N LYS A 406 -0.60 19.25 -33.93
CA LYS A 406 -1.00 19.25 -32.51
C LYS A 406 0.07 18.72 -31.57
N TYR A 407 0.87 17.77 -32.03
CA TYR A 407 1.74 16.96 -31.16
C TYR A 407 3.25 17.21 -31.32
N ASN A 408 3.69 17.91 -32.37
CA ASN A 408 5.10 18.28 -32.52
C ASN A 408 5.56 19.18 -31.36
N GLY A 409 6.77 18.92 -30.85
CA GLY A 409 7.40 19.68 -29.75
C GLY A 409 6.85 19.40 -28.36
N ARG A 410 5.80 18.59 -28.23
CA ARG A 410 5.20 18.22 -26.93
C ARG A 410 6.10 17.27 -26.13
N ARG A 411 5.99 17.34 -24.81
CA ARG A 411 6.39 16.25 -23.92
C ARG A 411 5.22 15.27 -23.76
N VAL A 412 5.50 13.98 -23.70
CA VAL A 412 4.47 12.94 -23.62
C VAL A 412 4.65 12.08 -22.38
N VAL A 413 3.58 11.84 -21.62
CA VAL A 413 3.53 10.83 -20.55
C VAL A 413 2.53 9.76 -20.93
N ILE A 414 2.99 8.54 -21.12
CA ILE A 414 2.16 7.38 -21.44
C ILE A 414 1.78 6.69 -20.13
N PHE A 415 0.48 6.53 -19.90
CA PHE A 415 -0.09 5.86 -18.75
C PHE A 415 -0.59 4.47 -19.12
N ASP A 416 -0.23 3.50 -18.28
CA ASP A 416 -0.73 2.13 -18.35
C ASP A 416 -1.07 1.62 -16.94
N ASP A 417 -2.05 0.74 -16.82
CA ASP A 417 -2.38 0.12 -15.53
C ASP A 417 -1.37 -0.98 -15.16
N LEU A 418 -0.87 -1.73 -16.14
CA LEU A 418 0.10 -2.82 -15.93
C LEU A 418 1.15 -2.93 -17.04
N MET A 419 2.41 -2.66 -16.70
CA MET A 419 3.55 -3.00 -17.54
C MET A 419 3.90 -4.50 -17.40
N GLU A 420 3.46 -5.32 -18.35
CA GLU A 420 3.92 -6.71 -18.50
C GLU A 420 5.20 -6.77 -19.36
N LYS A 421 5.08 -7.07 -20.66
CA LYS A 421 6.22 -7.17 -21.59
C LYS A 421 6.64 -5.83 -22.19
N GLY A 422 5.74 -4.84 -22.18
CA GLY A 422 5.95 -3.50 -22.78
C GLY A 422 5.70 -3.41 -24.29
N ILE A 423 5.08 -4.42 -24.90
CA ILE A 423 4.85 -4.50 -26.35
C ILE A 423 3.94 -3.36 -26.84
N THR A 424 2.81 -3.15 -26.14
CA THR A 424 1.83 -2.08 -26.43
C THR A 424 2.49 -0.71 -26.45
N ILE A 425 3.21 -0.37 -25.39
CA ILE A 425 3.91 0.92 -25.28
C ILE A 425 4.99 1.04 -26.35
N LYS A 426 5.73 -0.04 -26.64
CA LYS A 426 6.77 -0.02 -27.68
C LYS A 426 6.24 0.25 -29.07
N GLU A 427 5.15 -0.41 -29.46
CA GLU A 427 4.56 -0.17 -30.77
C GLU A 427 3.93 1.23 -30.84
N PHE A 428 3.28 1.69 -29.76
CA PHE A 428 2.78 3.06 -29.66
C PHE A 428 3.89 4.10 -29.87
N VAL A 429 4.99 3.98 -29.11
CA VAL A 429 6.13 4.90 -29.17
C VAL A 429 6.73 4.91 -30.57
N LYS A 430 6.88 3.74 -31.20
CA LYS A 430 7.35 3.61 -32.57
C LYS A 430 6.45 4.34 -33.57
N GLN A 431 5.13 4.12 -33.54
CA GLN A 431 4.19 4.81 -34.43
C GLN A 431 4.18 6.33 -34.19
N MET A 432 4.24 6.76 -32.93
CA MET A 432 4.31 8.17 -32.57
C MET A 432 5.54 8.83 -33.21
N TYR A 433 6.74 8.28 -33.03
CA TYR A 433 7.97 8.85 -33.59
C TYR A 433 8.03 8.80 -35.13
N GLN A 434 7.28 7.92 -35.78
CA GLN A 434 7.16 7.90 -37.24
C GLN A 434 6.34 9.08 -37.77
N LYS A 435 5.39 9.59 -36.99
CA LYS A 435 4.41 10.60 -37.43
C LYS A 435 4.70 12.00 -36.86
N VAL A 436 5.29 12.09 -35.66
CA VAL A 436 5.49 13.35 -34.94
C VAL A 436 6.86 13.46 -34.28
N LYS A 437 7.34 14.69 -34.07
CA LYS A 437 8.60 15.01 -33.38
C LYS A 437 8.32 15.51 -31.98
N VAL A 438 8.18 14.60 -31.02
CA VAL A 438 8.03 14.94 -29.59
C VAL A 438 9.37 15.35 -28.98
N LYS A 439 9.34 16.16 -27.91
CA LYS A 439 10.52 16.59 -27.16
C LYS A 439 11.14 15.43 -26.39
N ASP A 440 10.30 14.69 -25.68
CA ASP A 440 10.60 13.43 -24.99
C ASP A 440 9.31 12.66 -24.70
N HIS A 441 9.46 11.40 -24.32
CA HIS A 441 8.38 10.60 -23.75
C HIS A 441 8.83 9.99 -22.43
N LYS A 442 7.87 9.80 -21.53
CA LYS A 442 8.00 9.08 -20.27
C LYS A 442 6.87 8.08 -20.13
N VAL A 443 7.12 7.01 -19.39
CA VAL A 443 6.14 5.95 -19.14
C VAL A 443 5.82 5.87 -17.65
N CYS A 444 4.55 5.97 -17.31
CA CYS A 444 4.03 5.85 -15.95
C CYS A 444 3.08 4.66 -15.88
N THR A 445 3.40 3.68 -15.04
CA THR A 445 2.56 2.49 -14.87
C THR A 445 2.18 2.28 -13.43
N LEU A 446 0.90 1.99 -13.17
CA LEU A 446 0.43 1.70 -11.81
C LEU A 446 1.12 0.45 -11.26
N PHE A 447 1.16 -0.61 -12.06
CA PHE A 447 1.82 -1.86 -11.69
C PHE A 447 2.82 -2.35 -12.71
N THR A 448 3.73 -3.20 -12.25
CA THR A 448 4.58 -4.01 -13.11
C THR A 448 4.80 -5.40 -12.51
N LYS A 449 5.24 -6.36 -13.33
CA LYS A 449 5.55 -7.73 -12.90
C LYS A 449 7.04 -8.04 -13.04
N PRO A 450 7.60 -8.95 -12.21
CA PRO A 450 8.97 -9.45 -12.35
C PRO A 450 9.06 -10.40 -13.56
N ILE A 451 9.23 -9.82 -14.76
CA ILE A 451 9.33 -10.57 -16.02
C ILE A 451 10.78 -10.50 -16.54
N PRO A 452 11.43 -11.66 -16.80
CA PRO A 452 12.83 -11.71 -17.23
C PRO A 452 13.07 -11.16 -18.65
N ASP A 453 12.08 -11.19 -19.53
CA ASP A 453 12.23 -10.88 -20.97
C ASP A 453 11.39 -9.65 -21.42
N ARG A 454 11.75 -8.45 -20.95
CA ARG A 454 11.08 -7.20 -21.41
C ARG A 454 11.54 -6.80 -22.81
N VAL A 455 10.65 -6.24 -23.63
CA VAL A 455 10.97 -5.88 -25.03
C VAL A 455 11.78 -4.58 -25.20
N GLY A 456 12.48 -4.13 -24.17
CA GLY A 456 13.40 -2.99 -24.22
C GLY A 456 12.76 -1.61 -23.98
N ILE A 457 11.55 -1.53 -23.42
CA ILE A 457 11.00 -0.30 -22.84
C ILE A 457 10.78 -0.53 -21.35
N GLU A 458 11.28 0.39 -20.55
CA GLU A 458 11.11 0.43 -19.10
C GLU A 458 10.18 1.57 -18.71
N SER A 459 9.44 1.39 -17.61
CA SER A 459 8.65 2.46 -17.02
C SER A 459 9.56 3.43 -16.27
N ASP A 460 9.42 4.72 -16.52
CA ASP A 460 10.10 5.76 -15.74
C ASP A 460 9.49 5.93 -14.34
N PHE A 461 8.18 5.67 -14.22
CA PHE A 461 7.45 5.73 -12.96
C PHE A 461 6.68 4.43 -12.76
N VAL A 462 7.01 3.68 -11.71
CA VAL A 462 6.36 2.41 -11.35
C VAL A 462 5.68 2.56 -10.00
N GLY A 463 4.37 2.37 -9.93
CA GLY A 463 3.61 2.54 -8.68
C GLY A 463 3.95 1.46 -7.65
N ALA A 464 3.82 0.18 -8.05
CA ALA A 464 4.16 -0.98 -7.25
C ALA A 464 4.41 -2.23 -8.12
N TRP A 465 4.95 -3.28 -7.50
CA TRP A 465 5.13 -4.58 -8.14
C TRP A 465 4.02 -5.55 -7.76
N LEU A 466 3.55 -6.32 -8.74
CA LEU A 466 2.62 -7.44 -8.54
C LEU A 466 3.36 -8.77 -8.73
N PRO A 467 2.92 -9.84 -8.04
CA PRO A 467 3.43 -11.17 -8.30
C PRO A 467 3.12 -11.62 -9.73
N TYR A 468 3.87 -12.60 -10.22
CA TYR A 468 3.66 -13.18 -11.55
C TYR A 468 2.43 -14.10 -11.56
N THR A 469 1.25 -13.49 -11.45
CA THR A 469 -0.07 -14.14 -11.49
C THR A 469 -1.07 -13.23 -12.20
N TRP A 470 -2.22 -13.78 -12.57
CA TRP A 470 -3.31 -12.97 -13.11
C TRP A 470 -3.99 -12.17 -12.00
N VAL A 471 -4.38 -10.93 -12.30
CA VAL A 471 -4.96 -10.00 -11.33
C VAL A 471 -6.30 -9.45 -11.81
N VAL A 472 -7.15 -9.08 -10.86
CA VAL A 472 -8.48 -8.52 -11.10
C VAL A 472 -8.78 -7.42 -10.07
N GLY A 473 -9.65 -6.49 -10.43
CA GLY A 473 -10.09 -5.39 -9.59
C GLY A 473 -9.31 -4.10 -9.81
N TYR A 474 -9.84 -2.99 -9.31
CA TYR A 474 -9.29 -1.65 -9.45
C TYR A 474 -8.87 -1.30 -10.88
N GLY A 475 -9.81 -1.41 -11.82
CA GLY A 475 -9.54 -1.21 -13.23
C GLY A 475 -9.15 -2.49 -13.96
N PHE A 476 -8.50 -3.48 -13.34
CA PHE A 476 -8.28 -4.78 -13.98
C PHE A 476 -9.58 -5.57 -14.12
N ASP A 477 -9.76 -6.22 -15.27
CA ASP A 477 -10.96 -6.99 -15.57
C ASP A 477 -10.76 -8.49 -15.65
N LEU A 478 -11.88 -9.19 -15.51
CA LEU A 478 -12.07 -10.57 -15.94
C LEU A 478 -13.32 -10.55 -16.83
N ASP A 479 -13.15 -10.84 -18.12
CA ASP A 479 -14.20 -10.76 -19.15
C ASP A 479 -14.96 -9.41 -19.15
N LEU A 480 -14.22 -8.30 -19.10
CA LEU A 480 -14.74 -6.93 -19.02
C LEU A 480 -15.56 -6.62 -17.74
N LYS A 481 -15.57 -7.51 -16.75
CA LYS A 481 -16.26 -7.34 -15.47
C LYS A 481 -15.26 -7.07 -14.35
N HIS A 482 -15.79 -6.78 -13.16
CA HIS A 482 -15.03 -6.68 -11.90
C HIS A 482 -14.05 -5.51 -11.77
N ARG A 483 -13.96 -4.60 -12.73
CA ARG A 483 -13.14 -3.37 -12.62
C ARG A 483 -13.49 -2.49 -11.41
N ASN A 484 -14.73 -2.60 -10.90
CA ASN A 484 -15.26 -1.82 -9.77
C ASN A 484 -14.87 -2.36 -8.39
N VAL A 485 -14.15 -3.49 -8.32
CA VAL A 485 -13.62 -4.01 -7.05
C VAL A 485 -12.59 -3.04 -6.49
N ASP A 486 -12.75 -2.69 -5.22
CA ASP A 486 -11.94 -1.72 -4.48
C ASP A 486 -10.69 -2.38 -3.85
N ALA A 487 -10.07 -3.27 -4.62
CA ALA A 487 -8.83 -3.96 -4.29
C ALA A 487 -8.23 -4.53 -5.58
N VAL A 488 -6.94 -4.85 -5.55
CA VAL A 488 -6.26 -5.65 -6.57
C VAL A 488 -5.83 -6.96 -5.93
N GLY A 489 -6.14 -8.07 -6.59
CA GLY A 489 -5.80 -9.39 -6.09
C GLY A 489 -5.78 -10.45 -7.16
N SER A 490 -5.34 -11.66 -6.79
CA SER A 490 -5.45 -12.83 -7.67
C SER A 490 -6.91 -13.22 -7.88
N ILE A 491 -7.20 -13.91 -8.98
CA ILE A 491 -8.56 -14.41 -9.22
C ILE A 491 -8.84 -15.58 -8.27
N ASN A 492 -10.01 -15.54 -7.62
CA ASN A 492 -10.57 -16.67 -6.91
C ASN A 492 -10.84 -17.82 -7.90
N PRO A 493 -10.29 -19.02 -7.71
CA PRO A 493 -10.45 -20.13 -8.65
C PRO A 493 -11.89 -20.49 -9.01
N LYS A 494 -12.88 -20.16 -8.18
CA LYS A 494 -14.32 -20.34 -8.49
C LYS A 494 -14.80 -19.51 -9.69
N PHE A 495 -14.12 -18.40 -9.99
CA PHE A 495 -14.39 -17.51 -11.11
C PHE A 495 -13.55 -17.85 -12.34
N LEU A 496 -12.50 -18.67 -12.18
CA LEU A 496 -11.83 -19.34 -13.30
C LEU A 496 -12.73 -20.49 -13.76
N LYS A 497 -13.75 -20.21 -14.59
CA LYS A 497 -14.56 -21.27 -15.19
C LYS A 497 -14.04 -21.63 -16.58
N SER A 498 -13.59 -22.89 -16.65
CA SER A 498 -13.67 -23.90 -17.72
C SER A 498 -13.64 -23.44 -19.17
#